data_AF-A0A936MN28-F1
#
_entry.id   AF-A0A936MN28-F1
#
_cell.length_a   1.000
_cell.length_b   1.000
_cell.length_c   1.000
_cell.angle_alpha   90.00
_cell.angle_beta   90.00
_cell.angle_gamma   90.00
#
_symmetry.space_group_name_H-M   'P 1'
#
loop_
_entity.id
_entity.type
_entity.pdbx_description
1 polymer ?
#
loop_
_entity_poly.entity_id
_entity_poly.type
_entity_poly.pdbx_seq_one_letter_code
_entity_poly.pdbx_strand_id
1 'polypeptide(L)'
;MLKALLHRKLPRSIVESDDAAGAENFAHVEPTRREDPLTASIFERLAYLPASLTWEILRRATKALADGSALPVHAPSGAPIWSFWPSLRPGADGVNRQRVEPDVLVSWVDTLLVVEAKHYGDQRANQWVEQIRAVRVMPEHSGKRIWLIAVGGNVSREQEAQAAHVRRALSNASPGLLALRWEDLHHAIDDFRISSRAPEQSAVLNDIAAALDAWGYRKKTWFSSLRAIGPSIQSEKAMAALQAWRVR
;
A
#
# COMPACT_ATOMS: atom_id res chain seq x y z
N MET A 1 6.94 11.74 -2.03
CA MET A 1 5.88 12.34 -2.89
C MET A 1 6.44 12.95 -4.16
N LEU A 2 7.76 13.06 -4.29
CA LEU A 2 8.38 13.59 -5.51
C LEU A 2 7.96 12.77 -6.74
N LYS A 3 7.82 11.44 -6.59
CA LYS A 3 7.37 10.59 -7.70
C LYS A 3 5.96 10.93 -8.18
N ALA A 4 5.01 11.19 -7.27
CA ALA A 4 3.67 11.61 -7.68
C ALA A 4 3.69 12.96 -8.43
N LEU A 5 4.54 13.90 -8.00
CA LEU A 5 4.70 15.18 -8.69
C LEU A 5 5.26 14.98 -10.12
N LEU A 6 6.39 14.26 -10.23
CA LEU A 6 7.07 14.03 -11.51
C LEU A 6 6.19 13.30 -12.53
N HIS A 7 5.32 12.40 -12.06
CA HIS A 7 4.40 11.64 -12.91
C HIS A 7 3.03 12.32 -13.09
N ARG A 8 2.87 13.59 -12.66
CA ARG A 8 1.63 14.36 -12.75
C ARG A 8 0.42 13.66 -12.09
N LYS A 9 0.69 12.92 -11.01
CA LYS A 9 -0.29 12.23 -10.18
C LYS A 9 -0.78 13.09 -9.01
N LEU A 10 -0.17 14.27 -8.82
CA LEU A 10 -0.71 15.29 -7.95
C LEU A 10 -1.78 16.12 -8.68
N PRO A 11 -2.88 16.47 -8.02
CA PRO A 11 -3.89 17.40 -8.55
C PRO A 11 -3.28 18.75 -8.95
N ARG A 12 -3.72 19.30 -10.08
CA ARG A 12 -3.26 20.64 -10.53
C ARG A 12 -3.51 21.72 -9.49
N SER A 13 -4.62 21.64 -8.74
CA SER A 13 -4.96 22.58 -7.66
C SER A 13 -3.97 22.60 -6.49
N ILE A 14 -3.09 21.59 -6.36
CA ILE A 14 -2.01 21.55 -5.37
C ILE A 14 -0.71 22.13 -5.95
N VAL A 15 -0.58 22.19 -7.28
CA VAL A 15 0.65 22.57 -7.99
C VAL A 15 0.58 23.99 -8.53
N GLU A 16 -0.61 24.47 -8.92
CA GLU A 16 -0.87 25.81 -9.45
C GLU A 16 -1.60 26.63 -8.37
N SER A 17 -0.86 27.46 -7.64
CA SER A 17 -1.36 28.31 -6.57
C SER A 17 -1.24 29.80 -6.89
N ASP A 18 -1.43 30.21 -8.15
CA ASP A 18 -1.31 31.61 -8.55
C ASP A 18 -2.41 31.98 -9.54
N ASP A 19 -3.54 32.43 -9.01
CA ASP A 19 -4.36 33.48 -9.63
C ASP A 19 -5.12 34.21 -8.52
N ALA A 20 -4.63 35.41 -8.19
CA ALA A 20 -5.06 36.25 -7.07
C ALA A 20 -6.48 36.85 -7.19
N ALA A 21 -7.36 36.23 -7.99
CA ALA A 21 -8.74 36.71 -8.22
C ALA A 21 -9.84 35.67 -7.91
N GLY A 22 -9.48 34.51 -7.33
CA GLY A 22 -10.41 33.39 -7.11
C GLY A 22 -10.40 32.79 -5.70
N ALA A 23 -10.06 33.58 -4.67
CA ALA A 23 -9.80 33.10 -3.32
C ALA A 23 -10.99 32.47 -2.57
N GLU A 24 -12.19 32.45 -3.14
CA GLU A 24 -13.40 31.95 -2.46
C GLU A 24 -13.85 30.54 -2.86
N ASN A 25 -13.11 29.84 -3.74
CA ASN A 25 -13.44 28.46 -4.13
C ASN A 25 -12.26 27.48 -4.03
N PHE A 26 -11.40 27.64 -3.01
CA PHE A 26 -10.49 26.58 -2.57
C PHE A 26 -11.30 25.47 -1.87
N ALA A 27 -12.14 24.76 -2.61
CA ALA A 27 -12.66 23.49 -2.17
C ALA A 27 -11.47 22.54 -1.99
N HIS A 28 -11.03 22.46 -0.73
CA HIS A 28 -9.93 21.67 -0.19
C HIS A 28 -9.76 20.32 -0.90
N VAL A 29 -8.85 20.25 -1.88
CA VAL A 29 -8.39 18.95 -2.37
C VAL A 29 -7.43 18.39 -1.34
N GLU A 30 -7.99 17.68 -0.36
CA GLU A 30 -7.21 16.96 0.64
C GLU A 30 -6.38 15.88 -0.06
N PRO A 31 -5.03 15.99 -0.10
CA PRO A 31 -4.18 14.97 -0.70
C PRO A 31 -4.40 13.60 -0.05
N THR A 32 -4.78 13.61 1.23
CA THR A 32 -5.07 12.46 2.08
C THR A 32 -6.30 11.65 1.64
N ARG A 33 -7.08 12.12 0.66
CA ARG A 33 -8.17 11.33 0.04
C ARG A 33 -7.74 10.61 -1.24
N ARG A 34 -6.50 10.79 -1.69
CA ARG A 34 -6.02 10.28 -2.96
C ARG A 34 -5.03 9.13 -2.78
N GLU A 35 -5.11 8.20 -3.72
CA GLU A 35 -4.31 6.98 -3.76
C GLU A 35 -2.89 7.22 -4.25
N ASP A 36 -2.71 7.86 -5.41
CA ASP A 36 -1.37 8.06 -5.96
C ASP A 36 -0.41 8.81 -5.00
N PRO A 37 -0.85 9.86 -4.29
CA PRO A 37 0.02 10.55 -3.35
C PRO A 37 0.33 9.69 -2.10
N LEU A 38 -0.56 8.78 -1.69
CA LEU A 38 -0.27 7.76 -0.68
C LEU A 38 0.78 6.78 -1.18
N THR A 39 0.58 6.21 -2.37
CA THR A 39 1.50 5.28 -3.01
C THR A 39 2.91 5.87 -3.08
N ALA A 40 3.07 7.08 -3.62
CA ALA A 40 4.37 7.77 -3.62
C ALA A 40 4.85 8.10 -2.21
N SER A 41 3.96 8.38 -1.26
CA SER A 41 4.40 8.66 0.11
C SER A 41 5.00 7.46 0.81
N ILE A 42 4.58 6.25 0.44
CA ILE A 42 5.04 5.01 1.07
C ILE A 42 6.17 4.36 0.29
N PHE A 43 5.94 4.04 -0.98
CA PHE A 43 6.87 3.24 -1.78
C PHE A 43 8.15 3.99 -2.16
N GLU A 44 8.11 5.33 -2.26
CA GLU A 44 9.32 6.15 -2.46
C GLU A 44 10.25 6.06 -1.25
N ARG A 45 9.72 6.07 -0.02
CA ARG A 45 10.52 5.90 1.20
C ARG A 45 11.01 4.46 1.38
N LEU A 46 10.19 3.46 1.03
CA LEU A 46 10.65 2.06 1.00
C LEU A 46 11.85 1.87 0.05
N ALA A 47 11.93 2.64 -1.03
CA ALA A 47 13.06 2.63 -1.95
C ALA A 47 14.36 3.23 -1.35
N TYR A 48 14.27 4.00 -0.27
CA TYR A 48 15.42 4.60 0.42
C TYR A 48 16.01 3.73 1.53
N LEU A 49 15.28 2.69 1.97
CA LEU A 49 15.76 1.74 2.95
C LEU A 49 16.70 0.70 2.29
N PRO A 50 17.58 0.04 3.08
CA PRO A 50 18.34 -1.11 2.59
C PRO A 50 17.41 -2.18 1.99
N ALA A 51 17.79 -2.74 0.84
CA ALA A 51 16.94 -3.67 0.08
C ALA A 51 16.46 -4.87 0.92
N SER A 52 17.31 -5.39 1.80
CA SER A 52 16.96 -6.49 2.71
C SER A 52 15.91 -6.09 3.75
N LEU A 53 15.99 -4.86 4.28
CA LEU A 53 15.01 -4.33 5.22
C LEU A 53 13.66 -4.09 4.53
N THR A 54 13.67 -3.49 3.33
CA THR A 54 12.44 -3.31 2.54
C THR A 54 11.78 -4.64 2.21
N TRP A 55 12.57 -5.64 1.80
CA TRP A 55 12.05 -6.98 1.53
C TRP A 55 11.40 -7.59 2.77
N GLU A 56 12.05 -7.53 3.92
CA GLU A 56 11.52 -8.09 5.16
C GLU A 56 10.26 -7.35 5.63
N ILE A 57 10.20 -6.02 5.51
CA ILE A 57 8.99 -5.22 5.78
C ILE A 57 7.83 -5.71 4.91
N LEU A 58 8.05 -5.80 3.58
CA LEU A 58 7.02 -6.28 2.65
C LEU A 58 6.61 -7.72 2.95
N ARG A 59 7.57 -8.60 3.26
CA ARG A 59 7.30 -10.00 3.62
C ARG A 59 6.43 -10.13 4.87
N ARG A 60 6.65 -9.30 5.88
CA ARG A 60 5.82 -9.28 7.11
C ARG A 60 4.45 -8.65 6.90
N ALA A 61 4.36 -7.62 6.05
CA ALA A 61 3.13 -6.89 5.80
C ALA A 61 2.19 -7.60 4.80
N THR A 62 2.74 -8.49 3.95
CA THR A 62 1.97 -9.22 2.93
C THR A 62 1.41 -10.53 3.45
N LYS A 63 0.28 -10.95 2.87
CA LYS A 63 -0.33 -12.27 3.05
C LYS A 63 -0.58 -12.91 1.69
N ALA A 64 -0.35 -14.21 1.59
CA ALA A 64 -0.72 -14.95 0.38
C ALA A 64 -2.23 -14.92 0.16
N LEU A 65 -2.65 -14.70 -1.08
CA LEU A 65 -4.05 -14.80 -1.47
C LEU A 65 -4.40 -16.25 -1.82
N ALA A 66 -5.52 -16.74 -1.27
CA ALA A 66 -5.97 -18.13 -1.39
C ALA A 66 -4.85 -19.13 -1.02
N ASP A 67 -4.71 -20.24 -1.74
CA ASP A 67 -3.65 -21.26 -1.61
C ASP A 67 -2.29 -20.84 -2.21
N GLY A 68 -2.05 -19.53 -2.34
CA GLY A 68 -0.80 -19.00 -2.87
C GLY A 68 0.39 -19.17 -1.93
N SER A 69 1.60 -18.94 -2.46
CA SER A 69 2.81 -18.87 -1.64
C SER A 69 2.98 -17.48 -1.00
N ALA A 70 3.65 -17.42 0.15
CA ALA A 70 4.16 -16.17 0.71
C ALA A 70 5.46 -15.72 -0.01
N LEU A 71 5.87 -14.46 0.18
CA LEU A 71 7.18 -14.01 -0.29
C LEU A 71 8.31 -14.88 0.31
N PRO A 72 9.35 -15.21 -0.49
CA PRO A 72 10.53 -15.93 -0.01
C PRO A 72 11.15 -15.29 1.24
N VAL A 73 11.67 -16.14 2.13
CA VAL A 73 12.33 -15.72 3.38
C VAL A 73 13.56 -14.84 3.06
N HIS A 74 14.34 -15.24 2.06
CA HIS A 74 15.52 -14.50 1.65
C HIS A 74 15.16 -13.45 0.59
N ALA A 75 15.73 -12.26 0.75
CA ALA A 75 15.61 -11.21 -0.26
C ALA A 75 16.26 -11.65 -1.58
N PRO A 76 15.69 -11.24 -2.73
CA PRO A 76 16.31 -11.45 -4.03
C PRO A 76 17.70 -10.82 -4.11
N SER A 77 18.53 -11.36 -4.98
CA SER A 77 19.89 -10.85 -5.19
C SER A 77 19.89 -9.52 -5.95
N GLY A 78 20.86 -8.66 -5.60
CA GLY A 78 21.11 -7.38 -6.26
C GLY A 78 20.31 -6.20 -5.68
N ALA A 79 20.62 -5.01 -6.19
CA ALA A 79 19.88 -3.80 -5.83
C ALA A 79 18.55 -3.73 -6.61
N PRO A 80 17.42 -3.42 -5.95
CA PRO A 80 16.15 -3.25 -6.63
C PRO A 80 16.14 -1.99 -7.50
N ILE A 81 15.56 -2.11 -8.69
CA ILE A 81 15.21 -0.99 -9.56
C ILE A 81 13.73 -0.68 -9.38
N TRP A 82 13.42 0.56 -8.97
CA TRP A 82 12.06 1.03 -8.70
C TRP A 82 11.55 1.88 -9.87
N SER A 83 10.35 1.55 -10.36
CA SER A 83 9.65 2.32 -11.39
C SER A 83 8.24 2.65 -10.91
N PHE A 84 7.89 3.93 -10.91
CA PHE A 84 6.57 4.43 -10.48
C PHE A 84 5.73 4.76 -11.71
N TRP A 85 4.50 4.27 -11.75
CA TRP A 85 3.56 4.43 -12.88
C TRP A 85 4.20 4.24 -14.26
N PRO A 86 4.92 3.13 -14.52
CA PRO A 86 5.51 2.92 -15.82
C PRO A 86 4.43 2.74 -16.88
N SER A 87 4.61 3.40 -18.02
CA SER A 87 3.73 3.29 -19.18
C SER A 87 4.07 2.03 -19.97
N LEU A 88 3.40 0.91 -19.68
CA LEU A 88 3.65 -0.36 -20.35
C LEU A 88 2.78 -0.53 -21.60
N ARG A 89 3.35 -1.20 -22.61
CA ARG A 89 2.56 -1.68 -23.74
C ARG A 89 1.66 -2.84 -23.26
N PRO A 90 0.39 -2.87 -23.68
CA PRO A 90 -0.47 -4.01 -23.39
C PRO A 90 0.11 -5.30 -23.98
N GLY A 91 -0.12 -6.43 -23.30
CA GLY A 91 0.08 -7.74 -23.90
C GLY A 91 -0.88 -7.95 -25.08
N ALA A 92 -0.57 -8.89 -25.98
CA ALA A 92 -1.38 -9.17 -27.17
C ALA A 92 -2.87 -9.43 -26.86
N ASP A 93 -3.17 -9.98 -25.67
CA ASP A 93 -4.51 -10.30 -25.19
C ASP A 93 -5.05 -9.31 -24.13
N GLY A 94 -4.54 -8.07 -24.09
CA GLY A 94 -5.01 -7.02 -23.18
C GLY A 94 -6.36 -6.44 -23.63
N VAL A 95 -7.27 -6.16 -22.69
CA VAL A 95 -8.53 -5.46 -22.98
C VAL A 95 -8.24 -3.99 -23.25
N ASN A 96 -7.38 -3.37 -22.43
CA ASN A 96 -6.84 -2.05 -22.71
C ASN A 96 -5.78 -2.15 -23.82
N ARG A 97 -6.09 -1.60 -24.99
CA ARG A 97 -5.20 -1.61 -26.17
C ARG A 97 -4.22 -0.44 -26.23
N GLN A 98 -4.31 0.52 -25.31
CA GLN A 98 -3.51 1.74 -25.35
C GLN A 98 -2.32 1.69 -24.41
N ARG A 99 -2.55 1.42 -23.13
CA ARG A 99 -1.51 1.43 -22.10
C ARG A 99 -1.94 0.64 -20.88
N VAL A 100 -0.99 -0.09 -20.28
CA VAL A 100 -1.14 -0.70 -18.95
C VAL A 100 -0.18 0.01 -18.00
N GLU A 101 -0.67 0.40 -16.82
CA GLU A 101 0.10 1.20 -15.87
C GLU A 101 -0.09 0.61 -14.46
N PRO A 102 0.85 -0.22 -13.97
CA PRO A 102 0.90 -0.56 -12.55
C PRO A 102 1.38 0.64 -11.74
N ASP A 103 1.04 0.69 -10.45
CA ASP A 103 1.45 1.81 -9.59
C ASP A 103 2.95 1.81 -9.31
N VAL A 104 3.51 0.64 -8.99
CA VAL A 104 4.95 0.48 -8.75
C VAL A 104 5.42 -0.86 -9.31
N LEU A 105 6.56 -0.85 -10.01
CA LEU A 105 7.35 -2.04 -10.31
C LEU A 105 8.64 -2.00 -9.51
N VAL A 106 9.01 -3.13 -8.91
CA VAL A 106 10.29 -3.31 -8.22
C VAL A 106 10.99 -4.54 -8.76
N SER A 107 12.12 -4.34 -9.43
CA SER A 107 12.81 -5.35 -10.23
C SER A 107 14.18 -5.66 -9.62
N TRP A 108 14.38 -6.92 -9.22
CA TRP A 108 15.68 -7.50 -8.86
C TRP A 108 16.18 -8.38 -10.00
N VAL A 109 17.31 -9.06 -9.83
CA VAL A 109 17.89 -9.94 -10.86
C VAL A 109 16.90 -11.03 -11.29
N ASP A 110 16.30 -11.75 -10.34
CA ASP A 110 15.48 -12.94 -10.57
C ASP A 110 14.00 -12.76 -10.20
N THR A 111 13.63 -11.60 -9.65
CA THR A 111 12.32 -11.35 -9.04
C THR A 111 11.76 -10.01 -9.49
N LEU A 112 10.45 -9.99 -9.78
CA LEU A 112 9.71 -8.78 -10.09
C LEU A 112 8.49 -8.67 -9.17
N LEU A 113 8.37 -7.54 -8.46
CA LEU A 113 7.15 -7.15 -7.78
C LEU A 113 6.35 -6.21 -8.67
N VAL A 114 5.07 -6.53 -8.87
CA VAL A 114 4.05 -5.69 -9.50
C VAL A 114 3.12 -5.22 -8.40
N VAL A 115 3.09 -3.93 -8.12
CA VAL A 115 2.27 -3.35 -7.05
C VAL A 115 1.11 -2.59 -7.66
N GLU A 116 -0.10 -2.91 -7.20
CA GLU A 116 -1.32 -2.16 -7.48
C GLU A 116 -1.93 -1.74 -6.15
N ALA A 117 -2.01 -0.43 -5.92
CA ALA A 117 -2.47 0.15 -4.68
C ALA A 117 -3.88 0.71 -4.81
N LYS A 118 -4.64 0.61 -3.73
CA LYS A 118 -5.97 1.17 -3.60
C LYS A 118 -6.10 1.88 -2.26
N HIS A 119 -6.51 3.14 -2.25
CA HIS A 119 -6.90 3.81 -1.00
C HIS A 119 -8.35 3.50 -0.64
N TYR A 120 -9.25 3.61 -1.63
CA TYR A 120 -10.67 3.26 -1.53
C TYR A 120 -11.08 2.42 -2.74
N GLY A 121 -12.18 1.69 -2.60
CA GLY A 121 -12.76 0.89 -3.68
C GLY A 121 -12.20 -0.53 -3.77
N ASP A 122 -12.64 -1.22 -4.82
CA ASP A 122 -12.41 -2.66 -4.97
C ASP A 122 -11.23 -2.95 -5.88
N GLN A 123 -10.54 -4.04 -5.54
CA GLN A 123 -9.50 -4.62 -6.35
C GLN A 123 -10.10 -5.37 -7.56
N ARG A 124 -9.47 -5.28 -8.74
CA ARG A 124 -10.00 -5.87 -9.98
C ARG A 124 -9.01 -6.86 -10.60
N ALA A 125 -9.36 -8.14 -10.65
CA ALA A 125 -8.52 -9.19 -11.23
C ALA A 125 -8.16 -8.93 -12.69
N ASN A 126 -9.06 -8.34 -13.49
CA ASN A 126 -8.75 -8.01 -14.89
C ASN A 126 -7.55 -7.06 -14.99
N GLN A 127 -7.48 -6.06 -14.11
CA GLN A 127 -6.36 -5.12 -14.07
C GLN A 127 -5.05 -5.85 -13.70
N TRP A 128 -5.10 -6.75 -12.72
CA TRP A 128 -3.96 -7.57 -12.33
C TRP A 128 -3.48 -8.44 -13.49
N VAL A 129 -4.39 -9.14 -14.19
CA VAL A 129 -4.08 -9.97 -15.36
C VAL A 129 -3.40 -9.15 -16.45
N GLU A 130 -3.92 -7.96 -16.75
CA GLU A 130 -3.33 -7.07 -17.76
C GLU A 130 -1.92 -6.62 -17.39
N GLN A 131 -1.71 -6.20 -16.15
CA GLN A 131 -0.39 -5.79 -15.66
C GLN A 131 0.60 -6.95 -15.72
N ILE A 132 0.19 -8.14 -15.29
CA ILE A 132 1.03 -9.34 -15.33
C ILE A 132 1.36 -9.73 -16.78
N ARG A 133 0.40 -9.66 -17.72
CA ARG A 133 0.66 -9.91 -19.15
C ARG A 133 1.60 -8.88 -19.75
N ALA A 134 1.41 -7.60 -19.41
CA ALA A 134 2.25 -6.50 -19.91
C ALA A 134 3.72 -6.67 -19.47
N VAL A 135 3.98 -7.00 -18.20
CA VAL A 135 5.37 -7.20 -17.74
C VAL A 135 6.01 -8.48 -18.28
N ARG A 136 5.23 -9.52 -18.61
CA ARG A 136 5.77 -10.79 -19.14
C ARG A 136 6.34 -10.67 -20.55
N VAL A 137 5.80 -9.77 -21.36
CA VAL A 137 6.27 -9.57 -22.74
C VAL A 137 7.49 -8.65 -22.82
N MET A 138 7.91 -8.08 -21.69
CA MET A 138 9.09 -7.22 -21.59
C MET A 138 10.37 -8.07 -21.49
N PRO A 139 11.31 -7.96 -22.44
CA PRO A 139 12.54 -8.75 -22.43
C PRO A 139 13.34 -8.66 -21.13
N GLU A 140 13.38 -7.48 -20.50
CA GLU A 140 14.07 -7.21 -19.23
C GLU A 140 13.46 -7.92 -18.01
N HIS A 141 12.29 -8.53 -18.16
CA HIS A 141 11.57 -9.29 -17.14
C HIS A 141 11.44 -10.77 -17.48
N SER A 142 12.00 -11.19 -18.63
CA SER A 142 12.03 -12.59 -19.03
C SER A 142 12.71 -13.46 -17.99
N GLY A 143 12.08 -14.59 -17.65
CA GLY A 143 12.60 -15.55 -16.67
C GLY A 143 12.48 -15.14 -15.19
N LYS A 144 12.04 -13.91 -14.89
CA LYS A 144 11.87 -13.47 -13.49
C LYS A 144 10.64 -14.10 -12.85
N ARG A 145 10.75 -14.43 -11.57
CA ARG A 145 9.60 -14.79 -10.74
C ARG A 145 8.77 -13.54 -10.44
N ILE A 146 7.53 -13.54 -10.90
CA ILE A 146 6.61 -12.42 -10.74
C ILE A 146 5.76 -12.63 -9.48
N TRP A 147 5.66 -11.57 -8.69
CA TRP A 147 4.71 -11.43 -7.59
C TRP A 147 3.86 -10.19 -7.81
N LEU A 148 2.54 -10.33 -7.70
CA LEU A 148 1.64 -9.18 -7.65
C LEU A 148 1.22 -8.92 -6.21
N ILE A 149 1.37 -7.68 -5.77
CA ILE A 149 0.95 -7.20 -4.45
C ILE A 149 -0.24 -6.25 -4.65
N ALA A 150 -1.42 -6.73 -4.27
CA ALA A 150 -2.61 -5.91 -4.16
C ALA A 150 -2.59 -5.18 -2.81
N VAL A 151 -2.39 -3.87 -2.85
CA VAL A 151 -2.25 -3.03 -1.67
C VAL A 151 -3.55 -2.30 -1.38
N GLY A 152 -4.09 -2.43 -0.17
CA GLY A 152 -5.32 -1.77 0.25
C GLY A 152 -6.58 -2.20 -0.53
N GLY A 153 -7.58 -1.31 -0.53
CA GLY A 153 -8.94 -1.60 -1.01
C GLY A 153 -9.74 -2.48 -0.05
N ASN A 154 -10.97 -2.84 -0.44
CA ASN A 154 -11.84 -3.69 0.37
C ASN A 154 -11.30 -5.13 0.44
N VAL A 155 -10.78 -5.51 1.62
CA VAL A 155 -10.27 -6.85 1.91
C VAL A 155 -11.44 -7.74 2.34
N SER A 156 -12.21 -8.23 1.36
CA SER A 156 -13.37 -9.11 1.57
C SER A 156 -13.17 -10.48 0.90
N ARG A 157 -14.17 -11.39 1.01
CA ARG A 157 -14.24 -12.67 0.28
C ARG A 157 -14.03 -12.52 -1.24
N GLU A 158 -14.21 -11.32 -1.77
CA GLU A 158 -13.98 -11.02 -3.19
C GLU A 158 -12.52 -11.23 -3.60
N GLN A 159 -11.53 -11.03 -2.71
CA GLN A 159 -10.13 -11.21 -3.08
C GLN A 159 -9.76 -12.67 -3.43
N GLU A 160 -10.41 -13.65 -2.79
CA GLU A 160 -10.24 -15.07 -3.16
C GLU A 160 -10.80 -15.34 -4.56
N ALA A 161 -11.97 -14.77 -4.87
CA ALA A 161 -12.56 -14.86 -6.20
C ALA A 161 -11.70 -14.15 -7.26
N GLN A 162 -11.14 -12.97 -6.93
CA GLN A 162 -10.20 -12.26 -7.80
C GLN A 162 -8.95 -13.12 -8.06
N ALA A 163 -8.35 -13.71 -7.01
CA ALA A 163 -7.17 -14.56 -7.15
C ALA A 163 -7.45 -15.82 -8.01
N ALA A 164 -8.61 -16.46 -7.80
CA ALA A 164 -9.05 -17.59 -8.61
C ALA A 164 -9.24 -17.20 -10.09
N HIS A 165 -9.79 -16.00 -10.35
CA HIS A 165 -9.90 -15.46 -11.71
C HIS A 165 -8.53 -15.30 -12.37
N VAL A 166 -7.56 -14.68 -11.67
CA VAL A 166 -6.21 -14.48 -12.21
C VAL A 166 -5.55 -15.81 -12.58
N ARG A 167 -5.64 -16.82 -11.71
CA ARG A 167 -5.07 -18.15 -11.98
C ARG A 167 -5.68 -18.80 -13.22
N ARG A 168 -7.00 -18.70 -13.37
CA ARG A 168 -7.70 -19.20 -14.56
C ARG A 168 -7.25 -18.46 -15.82
N ALA A 169 -7.06 -17.15 -15.75
CA ALA A 169 -6.68 -16.32 -16.89
C ALA A 169 -5.20 -16.44 -17.32
N LEU A 170 -4.32 -16.90 -16.42
CA LEU A 170 -2.87 -16.94 -16.64
C LEU A 170 -2.24 -18.35 -16.67
N SER A 171 -3.03 -19.40 -16.43
CA SER A 171 -2.66 -20.82 -16.52
C SER A 171 -1.30 -21.18 -15.86
N ASN A 172 -0.58 -22.21 -16.37
CA ASN A 172 0.55 -22.94 -15.75
C ASN A 172 1.77 -22.10 -15.32
N ALA A 173 1.75 -20.78 -15.52
CA ALA A 173 2.77 -19.86 -15.06
C ALA A 173 2.14 -18.80 -14.14
N SER A 174 1.31 -19.18 -13.17
CA SER A 174 0.66 -18.20 -12.29
C SER A 174 1.67 -17.45 -11.42
N PRO A 175 1.58 -16.11 -11.31
CA PRO A 175 2.46 -15.36 -10.42
C PRO A 175 2.09 -15.64 -8.96
N GLY A 176 2.98 -15.29 -8.04
CA GLY A 176 2.58 -15.20 -6.64
C GLY A 176 1.61 -14.03 -6.45
N LEU A 177 0.51 -14.26 -5.74
CA LEU A 177 -0.52 -13.25 -5.49
C LEU A 177 -0.57 -12.95 -4.00
N LEU A 178 -0.40 -11.68 -3.66
CA LEU A 178 -0.27 -11.20 -2.30
C LEU A 178 -1.25 -10.06 -2.05
N ALA A 179 -1.81 -10.03 -0.85
CA ALA A 179 -2.52 -8.87 -0.32
C ALA A 179 -1.66 -8.17 0.72
N LEU A 180 -1.70 -6.85 0.72
CA LEU A 180 -1.10 -6.01 1.75
C LEU A 180 -2.15 -4.99 2.19
N ARG A 181 -2.51 -4.98 3.47
CA ARG A 181 -3.30 -3.90 4.04
C ARG A 181 -2.37 -2.77 4.45
N TRP A 182 -2.81 -1.53 4.27
CA TRP A 182 -2.06 -0.37 4.76
C TRP A 182 -1.83 -0.45 6.27
N GLU A 183 -2.78 -0.99 7.04
CA GLU A 183 -2.61 -1.22 8.48
C GLU A 183 -1.61 -2.36 8.80
N ASP A 184 -1.54 -3.41 7.98
CA ASP A 184 -0.55 -4.47 8.17
C ASP A 184 0.86 -3.96 7.88
N LEU A 185 1.00 -3.08 6.89
CA LEU A 185 2.25 -2.36 6.65
C LEU A 185 2.60 -1.42 7.80
N HIS A 186 1.64 -0.67 8.33
CA HIS A 186 1.88 0.17 9.51
C HIS A 186 2.41 -0.65 10.69
N HIS A 187 1.79 -1.80 10.98
CA HIS A 187 2.25 -2.69 12.05
C HIS A 187 3.67 -3.21 11.80
N ALA A 188 3.98 -3.64 10.57
CA ALA A 188 5.32 -4.09 10.23
C ALA A 188 6.36 -2.96 10.41
N ILE A 189 6.02 -1.75 9.97
CA ILE A 189 6.88 -0.57 10.13
C ILE A 189 7.17 -0.28 11.61
N ASP A 190 6.16 -0.34 12.49
CA ASP A 190 6.35 -0.11 13.92
C ASP A 190 7.31 -1.12 14.57
N ASP A 191 7.24 -2.40 14.20
CA ASP A 191 8.18 -3.41 14.70
C ASP A 191 9.63 -3.06 14.32
N PHE A 192 9.84 -2.53 13.11
CA PHE A 192 11.16 -2.10 12.65
C PHE A 192 11.59 -0.76 13.26
N ARG A 193 10.66 0.15 13.56
CA ARG A 193 10.97 1.41 14.27
C ARG A 193 11.48 1.14 15.67
N ILE A 194 10.88 0.19 16.39
CA ILE A 194 11.28 -0.18 17.76
C ILE A 194 12.64 -0.88 17.77
N SER A 195 12.91 -1.71 16.76
CA SER A 195 14.12 -2.53 16.72
C SER A 195 15.31 -1.86 16.03
N SER A 196 15.09 -0.86 15.16
CA SER A 196 16.15 -0.18 14.43
C SER A 196 17.03 0.66 15.36
N ARG A 197 18.34 0.56 15.15
CA ARG A 197 19.37 1.37 15.85
C ARG A 197 20.06 2.38 14.94
N ALA A 198 19.76 2.35 13.63
CA ALA A 198 20.36 3.21 12.63
C ALA A 198 19.50 4.48 12.46
N PRO A 199 19.99 5.68 12.80
CA PRO A 199 19.21 6.92 12.76
C PRO A 199 18.57 7.21 11.40
N GLU A 200 19.29 6.94 10.32
CA GLU A 200 18.84 7.16 8.94
C GLU A 200 17.67 6.24 8.56
N GLN A 201 17.70 4.98 9.00
CA GLN A 201 16.59 4.05 8.80
C GLN A 201 15.39 4.47 9.63
N SER A 202 15.62 4.87 10.89
CA SER A 202 14.57 5.32 11.79
C SER A 202 13.86 6.57 11.26
N ALA A 203 14.59 7.52 10.66
CA ALA A 203 14.00 8.70 10.03
C ALA A 203 13.04 8.31 8.90
N VAL A 204 13.48 7.44 7.98
CA VAL A 204 12.65 6.97 6.87
C VAL A 204 11.42 6.17 7.36
N LEU A 205 11.60 5.32 8.37
CA LEU A 205 10.49 4.56 8.96
C LEU A 205 9.47 5.46 9.68
N ASN A 206 9.93 6.52 10.37
CA ASN A 206 9.05 7.51 10.99
C ASN A 206 8.24 8.28 9.94
N ASP A 207 8.87 8.64 8.82
CA ASP A 207 8.20 9.28 7.68
C ASP A 207 7.10 8.41 7.08
N ILE A 208 7.36 7.10 6.91
CA ILE A 208 6.37 6.14 6.42
C ILE A 208 5.19 6.05 7.39
N ALA A 209 5.46 5.92 8.69
CA ALA A 209 4.40 5.86 9.72
C ALA A 209 3.56 7.14 9.73
N ALA A 210 4.20 8.31 9.72
CA ALA A 210 3.51 9.60 9.67
C ALA A 210 2.63 9.76 8.42
N ALA A 211 3.09 9.26 7.27
CA ALA A 211 2.29 9.25 6.05
C ALA A 211 1.07 8.32 6.17
N LEU A 212 1.21 7.13 6.73
CA LEU A 212 0.08 6.22 6.96
C LEU A 212 -0.94 6.83 7.93
N ASP A 213 -0.48 7.43 9.03
CA ASP A 213 -1.31 8.14 10.00
C ASP A 213 -2.09 9.29 9.36
N ALA A 214 -1.45 10.08 8.48
CA ALA A 214 -2.07 11.19 7.77
C ALA A 214 -3.19 10.74 6.81
N TRP A 215 -3.10 9.52 6.27
CA TRP A 215 -4.16 8.88 5.46
C TRP A 215 -5.17 8.10 6.31
N GLY A 216 -5.08 8.16 7.64
CA GLY A 216 -6.01 7.53 8.55
C GLY A 216 -5.75 6.04 8.82
N TYR A 217 -4.64 5.49 8.33
CA TYR A 217 -4.24 4.12 8.62
C TYR A 217 -3.48 4.07 9.93
N ARG A 218 -4.21 3.78 10.99
CA ARG A 218 -3.66 3.71 12.35
C ARG A 218 -3.67 2.29 12.87
N LYS A 219 -2.79 2.03 13.83
CA LYS A 219 -2.83 0.82 14.65
C LYS A 219 -4.17 0.71 15.37
N LYS A 220 -4.98 -0.29 14.98
CA LYS A 220 -6.24 -0.59 15.64
C LYS A 220 -5.95 -1.45 16.87
N THR A 221 -6.20 -0.88 18.05
CA THR A 221 -6.22 -1.66 19.30
C THR A 221 -7.64 -2.13 19.53
N TRP A 222 -7.86 -3.45 19.51
CA TRP A 222 -9.18 -4.00 19.79
C TRP A 222 -9.58 -3.67 21.23
N PHE A 223 -10.83 -3.28 21.46
CA PHE A 223 -11.33 -3.06 22.82
C PHE A 223 -11.10 -4.29 23.73
N SER A 224 -11.17 -5.50 23.18
CA SER A 224 -10.87 -6.75 23.91
C SER A 224 -9.41 -6.89 24.36
N SER A 225 -8.48 -6.15 23.74
CA SER A 225 -7.07 -6.10 24.14
C SER A 225 -6.77 -5.02 25.17
N LEU A 226 -7.72 -4.11 25.46
CA LEU A 226 -7.58 -3.19 26.58
C LEU A 226 -7.64 -4.00 27.87
N ARG A 227 -6.66 -3.79 28.74
CA ARG A 227 -6.67 -4.38 30.07
C ARG A 227 -7.95 -3.93 30.77
N ALA A 228 -8.78 -4.87 31.20
CA ALA A 228 -9.95 -4.54 32.00
C ALA A 228 -9.46 -3.78 33.24
N ILE A 229 -9.72 -2.48 33.30
CA ILE A 229 -9.58 -1.73 34.53
C ILE A 229 -10.71 -2.28 35.41
N GLY A 230 -10.34 -3.10 36.40
CA GLY A 230 -11.27 -3.76 37.31
C GLY A 230 -12.24 -2.77 37.98
N PRO A 231 -13.35 -3.25 38.54
CA PRO A 231 -14.40 -2.38 39.04
C PRO A 231 -13.93 -1.66 40.31
N SER A 232 -13.64 -0.37 40.21
CA SER A 232 -13.82 0.54 41.35
C SER A 232 -14.01 1.99 40.93
N ILE A 233 -14.69 2.23 39.81
CA ILE A 233 -15.60 3.37 39.83
C ILE A 233 -16.85 2.81 40.49
N GLN A 234 -17.01 3.03 41.80
CA GLN A 234 -18.28 2.85 42.46
C GLN A 234 -19.32 3.57 41.60
N SER A 235 -20.16 2.79 40.92
CA SER A 235 -21.13 3.27 39.92
C SER A 235 -22.00 4.38 40.49
N GLU A 236 -22.24 4.37 41.81
CA GLU A 236 -22.93 5.42 42.55
C GLU A 236 -22.23 6.78 42.49
N LYS A 237 -20.90 6.84 42.63
CA LYS A 237 -20.16 8.12 42.58
C LYS A 237 -20.08 8.69 41.16
N ALA A 238 -19.93 7.84 40.15
CA ALA A 238 -19.93 8.29 38.75
C ALA A 238 -21.33 8.65 38.24
N MET A 239 -22.38 7.92 38.63
CA MET A 239 -23.76 8.30 38.34
C MET A 239 -24.16 9.58 39.07
N ALA A 240 -23.77 9.76 40.34
CA ALA A 240 -24.05 10.99 41.09
C ALA A 240 -23.34 12.20 40.44
N ALA A 241 -22.09 12.04 39.98
CA ALA A 241 -21.37 13.08 39.26
C ALA A 241 -22.01 13.42 37.91
N LEU A 242 -22.50 12.42 37.15
CA LEU A 242 -23.20 12.63 35.88
C LEU A 242 -24.60 13.24 36.07
N GLN A 243 -25.30 12.90 37.14
CA GLN A 243 -26.59 13.49 37.49
C GLN A 243 -26.43 14.93 38.00
N ALA A 244 -25.36 15.25 38.72
CA ALA A 244 -25.02 16.62 39.11
C ALA A 244 -24.59 17.50 37.93
N TRP A 245 -24.14 16.90 36.83
CA TRP A 245 -23.80 17.59 35.57
C TRP A 245 -25.01 17.86 34.66
N ARG A 246 -26.21 17.39 35.02
CA ARG A 246 -27.44 17.88 34.38
C ARG A 246 -27.73 19.28 34.92
N VAL A 247 -27.18 20.26 34.20
CA VAL A 247 -27.47 21.69 34.29
C VAL A 247 -28.98 21.91 34.39
N ARG A 248 -29.39 22.74 35.36
CA ARG A 248 -30.73 23.32 35.47
C ARG A 248 -31.00 24.30 34.34
#